data_AF-A0A168P0V0-F1
#
_entry.id   AF-A0A168P0V0-F1
#
_cell.length_a   1.000
_cell.length_b   1.000
_cell.length_c   1.000
_cell.angle_alpha   90.00
_cell.angle_beta   90.00
_cell.angle_gamma   90.00
#
_symmetry.space_group_name_H-M   'P 1'
#
loop_
_entity.id
_entity.type
_entity.pdbx_description
1 polymer ?
#
loop_
_entity_poly.entity_id
_entity_poly.type
_entity_poly.pdbx_seq_one_letter_code
_entity_poly.pdbx_strand_id
1 'polypeptide(L)'
;MKNKKPWLLLALMLILIISLTGCAPGDGDNSIDNPAGFFWGVWHGWIAPISLIVGFFKEDIRIYEIYNNGWWYDLGFYIAIISGFGGISLSRRKEKYKRN
;
A
#
# COMPACT_ATOMS: atom_id res chain seq x y z
N MET A 1 -11.29 -12.68 -28.85
CA MET A 1 -11.12 -11.85 -27.63
C MET A 1 -10.80 -12.79 -26.48
N LYS A 2 -9.54 -12.86 -26.00
CA LYS A 2 -9.18 -13.77 -24.91
C LYS A 2 -9.96 -13.38 -23.66
N ASN A 3 -10.79 -14.29 -23.16
CA ASN A 3 -11.60 -14.09 -21.96
C ASN A 3 -10.64 -13.75 -20.80
N LYS A 4 -10.60 -12.48 -20.37
CA LYS A 4 -9.70 -12.01 -19.29
C LYS A 4 -10.27 -12.24 -17.88
N LYS A 5 -11.53 -12.71 -17.81
CA LYS A 5 -12.25 -13.07 -16.58
C LYS A 5 -11.48 -14.00 -15.63
N PRO A 6 -10.85 -15.12 -16.08
CA PRO A 6 -10.10 -15.99 -15.18
C PRO A 6 -8.85 -15.31 -14.59
N TRP A 7 -8.17 -14.46 -15.35
CA TRP A 7 -7.02 -13.69 -14.86
C TRP A 7 -7.43 -12.64 -13.82
N LEU A 8 -8.59 -12.01 -14.00
CA LEU A 8 -9.14 -11.04 -13.05
C LEU A 8 -9.54 -11.72 -11.73
N LEU A 9 -10.17 -12.90 -11.82
CA LEU A 9 -10.51 -13.71 -10.64
C LEU A 9 -9.27 -14.22 -9.90
N LEU A 10 -8.22 -14.61 -10.64
CA LEU A 10 -6.97 -15.08 -10.04
C LEU A 10 -6.23 -13.95 -9.32
N ALA A 11 -6.22 -12.73 -9.89
CA ALA A 11 -5.67 -11.55 -9.23
C ALA A 11 -6.45 -11.18 -7.96
N LEU A 12 -7.79 -11.22 -8.01
CA LEU A 12 -8.64 -10.94 -6.86
C LEU A 12 -8.42 -11.97 -5.72
N MET A 13 -8.30 -13.25 -6.07
CA MET A 13 -8.04 -14.32 -5.11
C MET A 13 -6.65 -14.18 -4.47
N LEU A 14 -5.64 -13.80 -5.26
CA LEU A 14 -4.29 -13.55 -4.75
C LEU A 14 -4.25 -12.36 -3.80
N ILE A 15 -4.93 -11.26 -4.14
CA ILE A 15 -5.08 -10.08 -3.27
C ILE A 15 -5.77 -10.47 -1.95
N LEU A 16 -6.81 -11.31 -2.01
CA LEU A 16 -7.51 -11.79 -0.83
C LEU A 16 -6.58 -12.61 0.07
N ILE A 17 -5.83 -13.56 -0.48
CA ILE A 17 -4.89 -14.40 0.29
C ILE A 17 -3.79 -13.53 0.93
N ILE A 18 -3.23 -12.56 0.19
CA ILE A 18 -2.24 -11.62 0.72
C ILE A 18 -2.84 -10.75 1.83
N SER A 19 -4.12 -10.40 1.74
CA SER A 19 -4.82 -9.64 2.78
C SER A 19 -5.05 -10.45 4.06
N LEU A 20 -5.09 -11.79 3.98
CA LEU A 20 -5.21 -12.66 5.16
C LEU A 20 -3.88 -12.89 5.90
N THR A 21 -2.73 -12.57 5.29
CA THR A 21 -1.40 -12.73 5.90
C THR A 21 -0.72 -11.41 6.22
N GLY A 22 -1.41 -10.28 6.06
CA GLY A 22 -0.89 -8.95 6.31
C GLY A 22 -0.90 -8.61 7.80
N CYS A 23 0.27 -8.47 8.41
CA CYS A 23 0.39 -7.80 9.71
C CYS A 23 0.04 -6.32 9.51
N ALA A 24 -0.88 -5.81 10.32
CA ALA A 24 -1.28 -4.42 10.36
C ALA A 24 -0.36 -3.60 11.31
N PRO A 25 -0.29 -2.27 11.11
CA PRO A 25 0.40 -1.38 12.03
C PRO A 25 -0.30 -1.36 13.38
N GLY A 26 0.46 -1.56 14.46
CA GLY A 26 -0.05 -1.60 15.84
C GLY A 26 -0.29 -3.01 16.40
N ASP A 27 -0.01 -4.07 15.63
CA ASP A 27 -0.21 -5.47 16.04
C ASP A 27 0.83 -5.96 17.08
N GLY A 28 1.87 -5.17 17.33
CA GLY A 28 2.97 -5.50 18.24
C GLY A 28 4.13 -6.29 17.61
N ASP A 29 4.09 -6.58 16.30
CA ASP A 29 5.19 -7.25 15.59
C ASP A 29 6.46 -6.38 15.50
N ASN A 30 6.27 -5.07 15.31
CA ASN A 30 7.37 -4.10 15.36
C ASN A 30 7.56 -3.63 16.81
N SER A 31 8.76 -3.84 17.35
CA SER A 31 9.15 -3.49 18.72
C SER A 31 10.31 -2.49 18.70
N ILE A 32 10.67 -1.94 19.86
CA ILE A 32 11.82 -1.02 19.99
C ILE A 32 13.11 -1.65 19.42
N ASP A 33 13.29 -2.97 19.61
CA ASP A 33 14.48 -3.70 19.15
C ASP A 33 14.42 -4.07 17.65
N ASN A 34 13.24 -4.06 17.05
CA ASN A 34 13.04 -4.34 15.63
C ASN A 34 12.01 -3.36 15.02
N PRO A 35 12.40 -2.10 14.82
CA PRO A 35 11.51 -1.05 14.31
C PRO A 35 11.16 -1.25 12.83
N ALA A 36 9.96 -0.80 12.46
CA ALA A 36 9.47 -0.79 11.10
C ALA A 36 10.38 0.07 10.18
N GLY A 37 10.96 -0.56 9.17
CA GLY A 37 11.81 0.08 8.16
C GLY A 37 11.06 0.54 6.90
N PHE A 38 11.82 0.75 5.82
CA PHE A 38 11.28 1.23 4.53
C PHE A 38 10.15 0.36 3.96
N PHE A 39 10.34 -0.96 3.89
CA PHE A 39 9.35 -1.86 3.31
C PHE A 39 8.05 -1.92 4.13
N TRP A 40 8.15 -1.80 5.45
CA TRP A 40 6.99 -1.66 6.33
C TRP A 40 6.26 -0.35 6.08
N GLY A 41 6.99 0.76 5.87
CA GLY A 41 6.40 2.03 5.45
C GLY A 41 5.57 1.87 4.18
N VAL A 42 6.11 1.21 3.15
CA VAL A 42 5.37 0.95 1.89
C VAL A 42 4.12 0.11 2.15
N TRP A 43 4.23 -0.96 2.93
CA TRP A 43 3.11 -1.82 3.27
C TRP A 43 2.01 -1.06 4.02
N HIS A 44 2.36 -0.37 5.10
CA HIS A 44 1.43 0.42 5.91
C HIS A 44 0.78 1.54 5.10
N GLY A 45 1.52 2.18 4.19
CA GLY A 45 0.98 3.20 3.29
C GLY A 45 -0.09 2.65 2.35
N TRP A 46 0.06 1.43 1.81
CA TRP A 46 -0.97 0.81 0.97
C TRP A 46 -2.22 0.41 1.73
N ILE A 47 -2.09 -0.08 2.97
CA ILE A 47 -3.24 -0.44 3.81
C ILE A 47 -3.80 0.75 4.61
N ALA A 48 -3.23 1.95 4.49
CA ALA A 48 -3.59 3.12 5.28
C ALA A 48 -5.11 3.44 5.32
N PRO A 49 -5.88 3.35 4.21
CA PRO A 49 -7.34 3.56 4.28
C PRO A 49 -8.06 2.50 5.09
N ILE A 50 -7.58 1.24 5.04
CA ILE A 50 -8.14 0.14 5.82
C ILE A 50 -7.79 0.36 7.30
N SER A 51 -6.53 0.68 7.60
CA SER A 51 -6.10 1.01 8.96
C SER A 51 -6.84 2.21 9.55
N LEU A 52 -7.20 3.20 8.72
CA LEU A 52 -8.03 4.33 9.14
C LEU A 52 -9.46 3.91 9.50
N ILE A 53 -10.08 3.04 8.70
CA ILE A 53 -11.43 2.51 8.99
C ILE A 53 -11.39 1.65 10.25
N VAL A 54 -10.41 0.75 10.38
CA VAL A 54 -10.29 -0.15 11.52
C VAL A 54 -9.91 0.61 12.80
N GLY A 55 -9.03 1.60 12.70
CA GLY A 55 -8.64 2.48 13.80
C GLY A 55 -9.79 3.27 14.41
N PHE A 56 -10.89 3.45 13.66
CA PHE A 56 -12.12 4.02 14.21
C PHE A 56 -12.81 3.09 15.21
N PHE A 57 -12.69 1.77 15.05
CA PHE A 57 -13.30 0.77 15.92
C PHE A 57 -12.34 0.21 16.98
N LYS A 58 -11.02 0.31 16.73
CA LYS A 58 -9.96 -0.17 17.63
C LYS A 58 -8.89 0.89 17.79
N GLU A 59 -8.80 1.48 18.98
CA GLU A 59 -7.87 2.58 19.28
C GLU A 59 -6.39 2.18 19.19
N ASP A 60 -6.09 0.89 19.32
CA ASP A 60 -4.73 0.35 19.23
C ASP A 60 -4.18 0.35 17.80
N ILE A 61 -5.06 0.39 16.79
CA ILE A 61 -4.66 0.35 15.39
C ILE A 61 -4.53 1.77 14.86
N ARG A 62 -3.30 2.12 14.48
CA ARG A 62 -2.96 3.42 13.90
C ARG A 62 -2.54 3.26 12.46
N ILE A 63 -2.62 4.34 11.70
CA ILE A 63 -2.12 4.34 10.31
C ILE A 63 -0.59 4.23 10.28
N TYR A 64 0.06 4.82 11.28
CA TYR A 64 1.51 4.80 11.46
C TYR A 64 1.90 3.83 12.56
N GLU A 65 2.94 3.04 12.29
CA GLU A 65 3.58 2.24 13.33
C GLU A 65 4.31 3.15 14.32
N ILE A 66 4.16 2.87 15.61
CA ILE A 66 4.75 3.65 16.70
C ILE A 66 6.26 3.40 16.74
N TYR A 67 6.67 2.14 16.57
CA TYR A 67 8.07 1.74 16.52
C TYR A 67 8.56 1.69 15.08
N ASN A 68 8.98 2.84 14.55
CA ASN A 68 9.51 2.97 13.20
C ASN A 68 10.94 3.54 13.19
N ASN A 69 11.66 3.32 12.09
CA ASN A 69 13.03 3.82 11.86
C ASN A 69 13.09 5.28 11.36
N GLY A 70 11.98 6.02 11.43
CA GLY A 70 11.87 7.42 10.98
C GLY A 70 11.92 7.56 9.47
N TRP A 71 12.95 8.26 8.96
CA TRP A 71 12.99 8.77 7.58
C TRP A 71 12.73 7.71 6.50
N TRP A 72 13.36 6.54 6.62
CA TRP A 72 13.18 5.46 5.63
C TRP A 72 11.77 4.90 5.63
N TYR A 73 11.16 4.78 6.82
CA TYR A 73 9.77 4.36 6.94
C TYR A 73 8.84 5.40 6.31
N ASP A 74 9.02 6.69 6.64
CA ASP A 74 8.18 7.77 6.12
C ASP A 74 8.28 7.90 4.60
N LEU A 75 9.48 7.74 4.04
CA LEU A 75 9.69 7.74 2.60
C LEU A 75 8.94 6.58 1.94
N GLY A 76 9.02 5.37 2.50
CA GLY A 76 8.28 4.21 2.01
C GLY A 76 6.77 4.42 2.05
N PHE A 77 6.27 4.93 3.18
CA PHE A 77 4.85 5.26 3.36
C PHE A 77 4.38 6.28 2.33
N TYR A 78 5.14 7.35 2.15
CA TYR A 78 4.79 8.39 1.18
C TYR A 78 4.77 7.86 -0.26
N ILE A 79 5.76 7.03 -0.64
CA ILE A 79 5.80 6.36 -1.94
C ILE A 79 4.54 5.49 -2.16
N ALA A 80 4.13 4.73 -1.14
CA ALA A 80 2.94 3.90 -1.24
C ALA A 80 1.66 4.72 -1.46
N ILE A 81 1.53 5.88 -0.81
CA ILE A 81 0.39 6.77 -1.01
C ILE A 81 0.35 7.33 -2.44
N ILE A 82 1.46 7.89 -2.93
CA ILE A 82 1.51 8.49 -4.28
C ILE A 82 1.37 7.44 -5.39
N SER A 83 1.87 6.23 -5.18
CA SER A 83 1.83 5.16 -6.18
C SER A 83 0.52 4.36 -6.15
N GLY A 84 -0.01 4.08 -4.96
CA GLY A 84 -1.20 3.24 -4.75
C GLY A 84 -2.51 3.98 -4.99
N PHE A 85 -2.61 5.25 -4.56
CA PHE A 85 -3.85 6.03 -4.66
C PHE A 85 -3.78 7.16 -5.69
N GLY A 86 -2.57 7.64 -6.03
CA GLY A 86 -2.36 8.72 -6.98
C GLY A 86 -2.25 8.29 -8.44
N GLY A 87 -2.04 7.00 -8.72
CA GLY A 87 -1.79 6.48 -10.07
C GLY A 87 -0.57 7.13 -10.70
N ILE A 88 0.57 6.41 -10.79
CA ILE A 88 1.74 6.94 -11.49
C ILE A 88 1.37 7.12 -12.97
N SER A 89 0.99 8.33 -13.37
CA SER A 89 0.63 8.68 -14.74
C SER A 89 1.90 8.78 -15.58
N LEU A 90 2.53 7.63 -15.84
CA LEU A 90 3.71 7.51 -16.69
C LEU A 90 3.35 7.60 -18.19
N SER A 91 2.07 7.73 -18.54
CA SER A 91 1.63 7.78 -19.93
C SER A 91 1.46 9.23 -20.39
N ARG A 92 2.56 9.85 -20.82
CA ARG A 92 2.47 11.04 -21.66
C ARG A 92 2.04 10.60 -23.06
N ARG A 93 0.78 10.84 -23.42
CA ARG A 93 0.31 10.68 -24.80
C ARG A 93 1.17 11.59 -25.70
N LYS A 94 1.98 11.00 -26.59
CA LYS A 94 2.57 11.77 -27.70
C LYS A 94 1.44 12.10 -28.66
N GLU A 95 1.00 13.35 -28.70
CA GLU A 95 0.18 13.83 -29.82
C GLU A 95 0.97 13.62 -31.11
N LYS A 96 0.43 12.81 -32.03
CA LYS A 96 0.91 12.79 -33.41
C LYS A 96 0.40 14.07 -34.06
N TYR A 97 1.29 15.04 -34.22
CA TYR A 97 1.03 16.23 -35.03
C TYR A 97 0.73 15.78 -36.47
N LYS A 98 -0.54 15.83 -36.90
CA LYS A 98 -0.93 15.62 -38.29
C LYS A 98 -0.49 16.87 -39.06
N ARG A 99 0.54 16.74 -39.88
CA ARG A 99 0.90 17.75 -40.88
C ARG A 99 0.00 17.51 -42.10
N ASN A 100 -0.96 18.41 -42.30
CA ASN A 100 -1.70 18.54 -43.56
C ASN A 100 -0.80 19.23 -44.59
#